data_AF-A0A1F1UXM5-F1
#
_entry.id   AF-A0A1F1UXM5-F1
#
_cell.length_a   1.000
_cell.length_b   1.000
_cell.length_c   1.000
_cell.angle_alpha   90.00
_cell.angle_beta   90.00
_cell.angle_gamma   90.00
#
_symmetry.space_group_name_H-M   'P 1'
#
loop_
_entity.id
_entity.type
_entity.pdbx_description
1 polymer ?
#
loop_
_entity_poly.entity_id
_entity_poly.type
_entity_poly.pdbx_seq_one_letter_code
_entity_poly.pdbx_strand_id
1 'polypeptide(L)' 'MAVFKPNRKAYRELLASEGAARLVSLKGEALAAEAGDGFETNTQLGKVRQRAIVRPETWSAIHRNGRENTLVRVLG' A
#
# COMPACT_ATOMS: atom_id res chain seq x y z
N MET A 1 -31.50 -22.12 9.33
CA MET A 1 -30.34 -21.61 8.56
C MET A 1 -29.44 -20.82 9.51
N ALA A 2 -28.14 -21.09 9.52
CA ALA A 2 -27.21 -20.29 10.31
C ALA A 2 -26.96 -18.94 9.63
N VAL A 3 -27.15 -17.84 10.35
CA VAL A 3 -26.86 -16.48 9.86
C VAL A 3 -25.39 -16.19 10.10
N PHE A 4 -24.65 -15.85 9.04
CA PHE A 4 -23.26 -15.41 9.17
C PHE A 4 -23.19 -14.16 10.06
N LYS A 5 -22.36 -14.22 11.11
CA LYS A 5 -22.07 -13.08 11.98
C LYS A 5 -20.58 -12.72 11.85
N PRO A 6 -20.24 -11.52 11.32
CA PRO A 6 -18.85 -11.10 11.19
C PRO A 6 -18.17 -10.99 12.55
N ASN A 7 -17.07 -11.71 12.74
CA ASN A 7 -16.21 -11.54 13.91
C ASN A 7 -15.27 -10.34 13.69
N ARG A 8 -15.70 -9.17 14.18
CA ARG A 8 -14.93 -7.92 14.04
C ARG A 8 -13.54 -8.00 14.66
N LYS A 9 -13.35 -8.76 15.73
CA LYS A 9 -12.05 -8.90 16.40
C LYS A 9 -11.09 -9.71 15.52
N ALA A 10 -11.51 -10.90 15.11
CA ALA A 10 -10.72 -11.76 14.22
C ALA A 10 -10.38 -11.06 12.89
N TYR A 11 -11.30 -10.25 12.36
CA TYR A 11 -11.04 -9.47 11.16
C TYR A 11 -9.93 -8.42 11.34
N ARG A 12 -9.89 -7.75 12.50
CA ARG A 12 -8.81 -6.78 12.80
C ARG A 12 -7.47 -7.47 12.99
N GLU A 13 -7.47 -8.63 13.64
CA GLU A 13 -6.27 -9.46 13.80
C GLU A 13 -5.73 -9.91 12.44
N LEU A 14 -6.61 -10.34 11.53
CA LEU A 14 -6.24 -10.69 10.16
C LEU A 14 -5.64 -9.49 9.41
N LEU A 15 -6.26 -8.31 9.50
CA LEU A 15 -5.75 -7.10 8.84
C LEU A 15 -4.41 -6.60 9.40
N ALA A 16 -4.10 -6.92 10.66
CA ALA A 16 -2.83 -6.60 11.30
C ALA A 16 -1.76 -7.70 11.12
N SER A 17 -2.14 -8.85 10.58
CA SER A 17 -1.27 -10.03 10.47
C SER A 17 -0.05 -9.80 9.57
N GLU A 18 0.97 -10.62 9.76
CA GLU A 18 2.16 -10.66 8.90
C GLU A 18 1.83 -11.04 7.45
N GLY A 19 0.85 -11.93 7.25
CA GLY A 19 0.37 -12.27 5.92
C GLY A 19 -0.19 -11.05 5.18
N ALA A 20 -0.99 -10.22 5.88
CA ALA A 20 -1.46 -8.95 5.32
C ALA A 20 -0.29 -7.99 5.05
N ALA A 21 0.72 -7.93 5.94
CA ALA A 21 1.91 -7.11 5.76
C ALA A 21 2.67 -7.48 4.47
N ARG A 22 2.88 -8.78 4.24
CA ARG A 22 3.54 -9.29 3.03
C ARG A 22 2.78 -8.92 1.76
N LEU A 23 1.45 -9.05 1.77
CA LEU A 23 0.61 -8.72 0.62
C LEU A 23 0.65 -7.23 0.29
N VAL A 24 0.57 -6.35 1.29
CA VAL A 24 0.64 -4.90 1.04
C VAL A 24 2.04 -4.47 0.61
N SER A 25 3.10 -5.04 1.17
CA SER A 25 4.47 -4.78 0.72
C SER A 25 4.66 -5.15 -0.73
N LEU A 26 4.28 -6.38 -1.13
CA LEU A 26 4.45 -6.86 -2.49
C LEU A 26 3.69 -5.98 -3.50
N LYS A 27 2.47 -5.55 -3.16
CA LYS A 27 1.71 -4.64 -4.03
C LYS A 27 2.32 -3.24 -4.06
N GLY A 28 2.83 -2.73 -2.94
CA GLY A 28 3.50 -1.43 -2.86
C GLY A 28 4.80 -1.41 -3.67
N GLU A 29 5.61 -2.47 -3.59
CA GLU A 29 6.83 -2.64 -4.39
C GLU A 29 6.53 -2.68 -5.89
N ALA A 30 5.48 -3.41 -6.29
CA ALA A 30 5.05 -3.45 -7.69
C ALA A 30 4.64 -2.06 -8.20
N LEU A 31 3.90 -1.29 -7.41
CA LEU A 31 3.49 0.08 -7.77
C LEU A 31 4.68 1.05 -7.82
N ALA A 32 5.64 0.92 -6.90
CA ALA A 32 6.86 1.73 -6.93
C ALA A 32 7.70 1.43 -8.18
N ALA A 33 7.85 0.16 -8.54
CA ALA A 33 8.54 -0.26 -9.75
C ALA A 33 7.84 0.25 -11.02
N GLU A 34 6.51 0.23 -11.06
CA GLU A 34 5.72 0.77 -12.18
C GLU A 34 5.83 2.30 -12.28
N ALA A 35 5.92 3.02 -11.16
CA ALA A 35 6.14 4.47 -11.13
C ALA A 35 7.56 4.86 -11.59
N GLY A 36 8.50 3.91 -11.59
CA GLY A 36 9.86 4.03 -12.09
C GLY A 36 10.84 4.65 -11.08
N ASP A 37 12.00 5.07 -11.58
CA ASP A 37 13.12 5.51 -10.74
C ASP A 37 12.74 6.67 -9.79
N GLY A 38 13.25 6.58 -8.57
CA GLY A 38 13.09 7.60 -7.54
C GLY A 38 11.80 7.52 -6.73
N PHE A 39 11.00 6.45 -6.92
CA PHE A 39 9.87 6.09 -6.08
C PHE A 39 10.23 4.95 -5.14
N GLU A 40 9.82 5.07 -3.88
CA GLU A 40 10.03 4.05 -2.86
C GLU A 40 8.71 3.68 -2.17
N THR A 41 8.70 2.51 -1.54
CA THR A 41 7.57 2.02 -0.74
C THR A 41 7.99 1.85 0.72
N ASN A 42 7.07 2.19 1.63
CA ASN A 42 7.23 1.97 3.06
C ASN A 42 5.98 1.26 3.62
N THR A 43 6.19 0.12 4.27
CA THR A 43 5.13 -0.66 4.91
C THR A 43 5.09 -0.42 6.40
N GLN A 44 3.89 -0.18 6.94
CA GLN A 44 3.66 0.08 8.35
C GLN A 44 2.29 -0.39 8.81
N LEU A 45 2.21 -0.79 10.07
CA LEU A 45 0.94 -1.06 10.75
C LEU A 45 0.29 0.27 11.17
N GLY A 46 -0.90 0.56 10.63
CA GLY A 46 -1.74 1.65 11.12
C GLY A 46 -2.52 1.25 12.37
N LYS A 47 -3.52 2.05 12.76
CA LYS A 47 -4.37 1.77 13.94
C LYS A 47 -5.08 0.39 13.91
N VAL A 48 -5.35 -0.14 12.71
CA VAL A 48 -6.18 -1.33 12.52
C VAL A 48 -5.64 -2.31 11.47
N ARG A 49 -4.85 -1.85 10.51
CA ARG A 49 -4.44 -2.65 9.35
C ARG A 49 -3.04 -2.31 8.89
N GLN A 50 -2.39 -3.29 8.27
CA GLN A 50 -1.16 -3.08 7.50
C GLN A 50 -1.44 -2.19 6.30
N ARG A 51 -0.50 -1.29 5.96
CA ARG A 51 -0.56 -0.45 4.77
C ARG A 51 0.84 -0.29 4.18
N ALA A 52 0.90 -0.17 2.85
CA ALA A 52 2.08 0.32 2.15
C ALA A 52 1.81 1.75 1.66
N ILE A 53 2.84 2.60 1.68
CA ILE A 53 2.82 3.96 1.14
C ILE A 53 3.90 4.04 0.08
N VAL A 54 3.51 4.36 -1.15
CA VAL A 54 4.43 4.64 -2.25
C VAL A 54 4.60 6.15 -2.37
N ARG A 55 5.84 6.63 -2.42
CA ARG A 55 6.15 8.06 -2.49
C ARG A 55 7.39 8.34 -3.35
N PRO A 56 7.48 9.50 -4.01
CA PRO A 56 8.73 9.94 -4.61
C PRO A 56 9.71 10.39 -3.52
N GLU A 57 10.95 9.92 -3.59
CA GLU A 57 12.05 10.32 -2.68
C GLU A 57 12.99 11.35 -3.30
N THR A 58 13.13 11.32 -4.63
CA THR A 58 14.05 12.19 -5.35
C THR A 58 13.35 13.43 -5.87
N TRP A 59 14.09 14.54 -5.98
CA TRP A 59 13.57 15.79 -6.56
C TRP A 59 13.00 15.62 -7.97
N SER A 60 13.66 14.80 -8.80
CA SER A 60 13.19 14.47 -10.14
C SER A 60 11.87 13.70 -10.11
N ALA A 61 11.73 12.70 -9.24
CA ALA A 61 10.49 11.94 -9.07
C ALA A 61 9.35 12.79 -8.51
N ILE A 62 9.63 13.71 -7.56
CA ILE A 62 8.64 14.66 -7.02
C ILE A 62 8.10 15.54 -8.16
N HIS A 63 9.01 16.10 -8.96
CA HIS A 63 8.64 16.94 -10.11
C HIS A 63 7.84 16.16 -11.16
N ARG A 64 8.31 14.96 -11.53
CA ARG A 64 7.62 14.07 -12.48
C ARG A 64 6.22 13.72 -11.98
N ASN A 65 6.10 13.29 -10.72
CA ASN A 65 4.81 12.96 -10.13
C ASN A 65 3.82 14.14 -10.18
N GLY A 66 4.28 15.35 -9.83
CA GLY A 66 3.44 16.54 -9.83
C GLY A 66 3.00 17.00 -11.24
N ARG A 67 3.79 16.72 -12.27
CA ARG A 67 3.47 17.08 -13.66
C ARG A 67 2.63 16.04 -14.38
N GLU A 68 2.92 14.77 -14.15
CA GLU A 68 2.39 13.65 -14.93
C GLU A 68 1.36 12.83 -14.17
N ASN A 69 1.11 13.16 -12.89
CA ASN A 69 0.28 12.38 -11.99
C ASN A 69 0.71 10.91 -11.94
N THR A 70 2.02 10.65 -11.95
CA THR A 70 2.60 9.30 -12.07
C THR A 70 1.97 8.31 -11.09
N LEU A 71 1.87 8.67 -9.80
CA LEU A 71 1.28 7.79 -8.78
C LEU A 71 -0.22 7.54 -8.98
N VAL A 72 -0.96 8.51 -9.52
CA VAL A 72 -2.39 8.33 -9.80
C VAL A 72 -2.56 7.34 -10.96
N ARG A 73 -1.72 7.47 -11.99
CA ARG A 73 -1.78 6.62 -13.18
C ARG A 73 -1.44 5.15 -12.89
N VAL A 74 -0.44 4.89 -12.05
CA VAL A 74 -0.08 3.51 -11.68
C VAL A 74 -1.06 2.89 -10.69
N LEU A 75 -1.82 3.70 -9.95
CA LEU A 75 -2.87 3.20 -9.06
C LEU A 75 -4.07 2.63 -9.86
N GLY A 76 -4.33 3.21 -11.05
CA GLY A 76 -5.50 2.93 -11.89
C GLY A 76 -6.42 4.12 -12.00
#